data_AF-R1D5U8-F1
#
_entry.id   AF-R1D5U8-F1
#
_cell.length_a   1.000
_cell.length_b   1.000
_cell.length_c   1.000
_cell.angle_alpha   90.00
_cell.angle_beta   90.00
_cell.angle_gamma   90.00
#
_symmetry.space_group_name_H-M   'P 1'
#
loop_
_entity.id
_entity.type
_entity.pdbx_description
1 polymer ?
#
loop_
_entity_poly.entity_id
_entity_poly.type
_entity_poly.pdbx_seq_one_letter_code
_entity_poly.pdbx_strand_id
1 'polypeptide(L)'
;MHTVSLLTPPPPLRALRRQYALLASRKSPGTARPRLSRDAAVQPSPQHAVVQPSPGSVRSASELSSASQCERVERERLPPKSVFRRQLPAPLVAFSSPQGRRNFAEAMAAGQLEPYFPLSEQFVTQDEPTFCGLTTLTMVLNALNIDPRRRWRDEAGPGWRWWSDEMLPASCTVPLEQVRAEGTTMDDFARLAVANGARVRTRYACGESLDSFRASLVERTTSAAATFAVTSFCRARLGQTGGGHFSPIGGYHAESDSALVLDVARFKYPPFWVPVEQLWEATLAVDEVTGRARGWFELSAAPLNERRRG
;
A
#
# COMPACT_ATOMS: atom_id res chain seq x y z
N MET A 1 -43.53 -7.90 -24.25
CA MET A 1 -43.65 -8.32 -22.84
C MET A 1 -42.41 -9.14 -22.51
N HIS A 2 -41.41 -8.55 -21.85
CA HIS A 2 -40.20 -9.27 -21.43
C HIS A 2 -40.26 -9.51 -19.91
N THR A 3 -40.21 -10.78 -19.54
CA THR A 3 -40.22 -11.30 -18.16
C THR A 3 -38.89 -11.02 -17.47
N VAL A 4 -38.95 -10.33 -16.34
CA VAL A 4 -37.83 -10.11 -15.42
C VAL A 4 -37.65 -11.36 -14.55
N SER A 5 -36.46 -11.96 -14.61
CA SER A 5 -36.08 -13.09 -13.76
C SER A 5 -35.70 -12.58 -12.36
N LEU A 6 -36.39 -13.07 -11.33
CA LEU A 6 -36.14 -12.72 -9.93
C LEU A 6 -34.93 -13.53 -9.41
N LEU A 7 -33.84 -12.82 -9.09
CA LEU A 7 -32.68 -13.37 -8.38
C LEU A 7 -33.07 -13.67 -6.93
N THR A 8 -32.73 -14.89 -6.47
CA THR A 8 -32.92 -15.34 -5.09
C THR A 8 -32.09 -14.51 -4.10
N PRO A 9 -32.65 -14.19 -2.90
CA PRO A 9 -31.94 -13.39 -1.90
C PRO A 9 -30.76 -14.16 -1.26
N PRO A 10 -29.70 -13.46 -0.84
CA PRO A 10 -28.54 -14.07 -0.21
C PRO A 10 -28.87 -14.64 1.20
N PRO A 11 -28.14 -15.66 1.66
CA PRO A 11 -28.41 -16.32 2.93
C PRO A 11 -28.12 -15.42 4.14
N PRO A 12 -28.82 -15.62 5.27
CA PRO A 12 -28.73 -14.75 6.43
C PRO A 12 -27.36 -14.84 7.13
N LEU A 13 -26.86 -13.67 7.58
CA LEU A 13 -25.57 -13.41 8.26
C LEU A 13 -25.19 -14.36 9.41
N ARG A 14 -26.14 -15.10 9.97
CA ARG A 14 -25.87 -16.12 11.00
C ARG A 14 -25.09 -17.33 10.48
N ALA A 15 -25.17 -17.65 9.19
CA ALA A 15 -24.45 -18.77 8.60
C ALA A 15 -22.92 -18.51 8.50
N LEU A 16 -22.52 -17.28 8.18
CA LEU A 16 -21.12 -16.87 8.03
C LEU A 16 -20.35 -16.89 9.37
N ARG A 17 -20.99 -16.49 10.48
CA ARG A 17 -20.35 -16.49 11.81
C ARG A 17 -19.92 -17.88 12.30
N ARG A 18 -20.61 -18.95 11.89
CA ARG A 18 -20.25 -20.33 12.28
C ARG A 18 -19.04 -20.86 11.51
N GLN A 19 -18.84 -20.42 10.26
CA GLN A 19 -17.74 -20.90 9.43
C GLN A 19 -16.38 -20.36 9.90
N TYR A 20 -16.32 -19.11 10.38
CA TYR A 20 -15.09 -18.52 10.92
C TYR A 20 -14.68 -19.07 12.30
N ALA A 21 -15.62 -19.46 13.15
CA ALA A 21 -15.32 -20.05 14.46
C ALA A 21 -14.64 -21.45 14.35
N LEU A 22 -14.92 -22.19 13.28
CA LEU A 22 -14.36 -23.53 13.04
C LEU A 22 -12.91 -23.51 12.51
N LEU A 23 -12.52 -22.43 11.82
CA LEU A 23 -11.15 -22.26 11.30
C LEU A 23 -10.16 -21.85 12.40
N ALA A 24 -10.62 -21.16 13.44
CA ALA A 24 -9.78 -20.69 14.55
C ALA A 24 -9.35 -21.80 15.55
N SER A 25 -9.89 -23.02 15.43
CA SER A 25 -9.73 -24.06 16.46
C SER A 25 -8.77 -25.21 16.10
N ARG A 26 -8.04 -25.14 14.98
CA ARG A 26 -7.08 -26.18 14.58
C ARG A 26 -5.65 -25.80 14.98
N LYS A 27 -5.16 -26.39 16.07
CA LYS A 27 -3.72 -26.37 16.45
C LYS A 27 -2.94 -27.37 15.59
N SER A 28 -1.80 -26.95 15.05
CA SER A 28 -0.80 -27.85 14.44
C SER A 28 0.33 -28.16 15.43
N PRO A 29 0.88 -29.39 15.47
CA PRO A 29 1.95 -29.80 16.38
C PRO A 29 3.33 -29.39 15.87
N GLY A 30 4.24 -29.09 16.81
CA GLY A 30 5.57 -28.56 16.55
C GLY A 30 6.58 -29.57 15.99
N THR A 31 7.61 -29.04 15.34
CA THR A 31 8.79 -29.79 14.89
C THR A 31 10.08 -29.03 15.21
N ALA A 32 11.05 -29.80 15.70
CA ALA A 32 12.33 -29.34 16.23
C ALA A 32 13.36 -29.03 15.13
N ARG A 33 14.31 -28.13 15.44
CA ARG A 33 15.46 -27.73 14.60
C ARG A 33 16.60 -28.77 14.65
N PRO A 34 17.33 -29.00 13.54
CA PRO A 34 18.67 -29.58 13.58
C PRO A 34 19.78 -28.53 13.44
N ARG A 35 20.95 -28.89 14.01
CA ARG A 35 22.20 -28.10 14.10
C ARG A 35 22.99 -28.14 12.78
N LEU A 36 23.69 -27.04 12.47
CA LEU A 36 24.67 -26.94 11.38
C LEU A 36 26.10 -27.22 11.89
N SER A 37 26.87 -27.99 11.12
CA SER A 37 28.31 -28.20 11.26
C SER A 37 29.04 -27.76 9.98
N ARG A 38 30.33 -27.50 10.15
CA ARG A 38 31.28 -26.68 9.41
C ARG A 38 32.05 -27.43 8.28
N ASP A 39 32.68 -26.60 7.45
CA ASP A 39 33.91 -26.78 6.66
C ASP A 39 33.89 -27.46 5.29
N ALA A 40 34.26 -26.69 4.25
CA ALA A 40 35.18 -27.12 3.18
C ALA A 40 35.74 -25.90 2.41
N ALA A 41 37.07 -25.87 2.26
CA ALA A 41 37.87 -24.79 1.72
C ALA A 41 37.99 -24.81 0.18
N VAL A 42 38.31 -23.64 -0.38
CA VAL A 42 38.52 -23.34 -1.82
C VAL A 42 40.01 -23.08 -2.08
N GLN A 43 40.56 -23.64 -3.17
CA GLN A 43 41.80 -23.20 -3.82
C GLN A 43 41.75 -23.41 -5.37
N PRO A 44 42.59 -22.72 -6.17
CA PRO A 44 42.20 -22.18 -7.49
C PRO A 44 42.94 -22.73 -8.75
N SER A 45 42.30 -22.49 -9.92
CA SER A 45 42.74 -22.23 -11.33
C SER A 45 43.96 -22.95 -11.98
N PRO A 46 43.98 -23.19 -13.32
CA PRO A 46 44.58 -22.20 -14.25
C PRO A 46 44.03 -22.16 -15.70
N GLN A 47 44.63 -21.26 -16.49
CA GLN A 47 44.29 -20.65 -17.78
C GLN A 47 44.73 -21.47 -19.02
N HIS A 48 44.07 -21.25 -20.18
CA HIS A 48 44.60 -21.52 -21.55
C HIS A 48 44.03 -20.45 -22.50
N ALA A 49 44.81 -19.59 -23.16
CA ALA A 49 45.78 -19.75 -24.25
C ALA A 49 45.15 -19.44 -25.64
N VAL A 50 45.73 -18.43 -26.28
CA VAL A 50 45.32 -17.75 -27.52
C VAL A 50 45.96 -18.45 -28.73
N VAL A 51 45.22 -18.61 -29.84
CA VAL A 51 45.74 -19.09 -31.14
C VAL A 51 45.32 -18.12 -32.24
N GLN A 52 46.29 -17.67 -33.04
CA GLN A 52 46.10 -16.89 -34.28
C GLN A 52 46.08 -17.81 -35.51
N PRO A 53 45.42 -17.43 -36.63
CA PRO A 53 45.56 -18.14 -37.91
C PRO A 53 46.37 -17.37 -38.97
N SER A 54 47.06 -18.15 -39.79
CA SER A 54 47.93 -17.79 -40.93
C SER A 54 47.15 -17.60 -42.25
N PRO A 55 47.74 -17.00 -43.30
CA PRO A 55 47.03 -16.59 -44.53
C PRO A 55 47.18 -17.58 -45.69
N GLY A 56 46.18 -17.68 -46.57
CA GLY A 56 46.32 -18.41 -47.83
C GLY A 56 45.08 -18.51 -48.73
N SER A 57 45.21 -17.87 -49.90
CA SER A 57 44.74 -18.26 -51.23
C SER A 57 43.29 -17.99 -51.72
N VAL A 58 43.28 -17.09 -52.70
CA VAL A 58 42.32 -16.66 -53.71
C VAL A 58 41.52 -17.79 -54.39
N ARG A 59 40.20 -17.61 -54.56
CA ARG A 59 39.43 -18.12 -55.70
C ARG A 59 38.40 -17.11 -56.20
N SER A 60 38.18 -17.22 -57.51
CA SER A 60 37.56 -16.30 -58.47
C SER A 60 36.07 -16.01 -58.27
N ALA A 61 35.70 -14.83 -58.77
CA ALA A 61 34.37 -14.25 -58.91
C ALA A 61 33.41 -15.11 -59.74
N SER A 62 32.17 -15.20 -59.26
CA SER A 62 30.98 -14.75 -59.99
C SER A 62 29.72 -15.05 -59.17
N GLU A 63 28.79 -14.10 -59.22
CA GLU A 63 27.36 -14.22 -58.87
C GLU A 63 26.91 -13.73 -57.48
N LEU A 64 25.83 -12.93 -57.55
CA LEU A 64 24.91 -12.50 -56.50
C LEU A 64 25.21 -11.16 -55.81
N SER A 65 24.93 -10.11 -56.61
CA SER A 65 23.96 -9.05 -56.30
C SER A 65 23.89 -8.53 -54.86
N SER A 66 24.30 -7.27 -54.74
CA SER A 66 24.19 -6.34 -53.62
C SER A 66 22.97 -6.51 -52.70
N ALA A 67 23.20 -7.11 -51.54
CA ALA A 67 22.45 -6.85 -50.31
C ALA A 67 23.44 -6.35 -49.24
N SER A 68 23.95 -5.14 -49.45
CA SER A 68 24.78 -4.43 -48.48
C SER A 68 23.88 -3.50 -47.68
N GLN A 69 23.91 -3.68 -46.35
CA GLN A 69 23.36 -2.84 -45.28
C GLN A 69 21.90 -3.13 -44.90
N CYS A 70 21.71 -3.85 -43.80
CA CYS A 70 21.14 -3.28 -42.56
C CYS A 70 21.01 -4.36 -41.46
N GLU A 71 22.13 -4.88 -40.94
CA GLU A 71 22.12 -5.42 -39.57
C GLU A 71 22.58 -4.33 -38.63
N ARG A 72 21.67 -3.39 -38.39
CA ARG A 72 21.78 -2.50 -37.23
C ARG A 72 21.37 -3.34 -36.04
N VAL A 73 22.35 -3.86 -35.31
CA VAL A 73 22.13 -4.32 -33.94
C VAL A 73 21.56 -3.12 -33.19
N GLU A 74 20.23 -3.09 -33.03
CA GLU A 74 19.57 -2.17 -32.13
C GLU A 74 20.12 -2.49 -30.76
N ARG A 75 21.13 -1.73 -30.32
CA ARG A 75 21.38 -1.54 -28.89
C ARG A 75 20.04 -1.13 -28.32
N GLU A 76 19.39 -2.09 -27.65
CA GLU A 76 18.15 -1.88 -26.92
C GLU A 76 18.39 -0.71 -25.98
N ARG A 77 18.00 0.49 -26.43
CA ARG A 77 18.13 1.69 -25.61
C ARG A 77 17.15 1.47 -24.49
N LEU A 78 17.66 1.20 -23.29
CA LEU A 78 16.85 1.18 -22.09
C LEU A 78 15.89 2.36 -22.17
N PRO A 79 14.56 2.12 -22.06
CA PRO A 79 13.59 3.17 -22.24
C PRO A 79 13.94 4.34 -21.33
N PRO A 80 13.75 5.59 -21.79
CA PRO A 80 14.08 6.77 -21.00
C PRO A 80 13.43 6.66 -19.61
N LYS A 81 14.20 6.94 -18.56
CA LYS A 81 13.71 6.90 -17.17
C LYS A 81 12.58 7.92 -17.02
N SER A 82 11.34 7.44 -17.11
CA SER A 82 10.15 8.26 -16.91
C SER A 82 9.90 8.49 -15.42
N VAL A 83 9.44 9.70 -15.09
CA VAL A 83 8.89 10.07 -13.78
C VAL A 83 7.36 10.01 -13.74
N PHE A 84 6.71 9.72 -14.89
CA PHE A 84 5.27 9.57 -15.01
C PHE A 84 4.84 8.14 -14.71
N ARG A 85 4.25 7.94 -13.52
CA ARG A 85 3.77 6.65 -13.00
C ARG A 85 4.83 5.54 -12.97
N ARG A 86 4.51 4.48 -12.24
CA ARG A 86 5.30 3.26 -12.14
C ARG A 86 4.39 2.06 -12.36
N GLN A 87 4.92 1.03 -13.01
CA GLN A 87 4.23 -0.25 -13.06
C GLN A 87 4.24 -0.87 -11.67
N LEU A 88 3.11 -1.45 -11.27
CA LEU A 88 3.03 -2.18 -10.02
C LEU A 88 3.81 -3.50 -10.16
N PRO A 89 4.74 -3.81 -9.26
CA PRO A 89 5.43 -5.08 -9.24
C PRO A 89 4.45 -6.21 -8.88
N ALA A 90 4.67 -7.40 -9.44
CA ALA A 90 3.96 -8.59 -8.96
C ALA A 90 4.34 -8.87 -7.49
N PRO A 91 3.42 -9.41 -6.67
CA PRO A 91 2.05 -9.80 -6.99
C PRO A 91 1.00 -8.72 -6.73
N LEU A 92 1.36 -7.44 -6.72
CA LEU A 92 0.40 -6.35 -6.51
C LEU A 92 -0.54 -6.24 -7.71
N VAL A 93 -1.84 -6.18 -7.45
CA VAL A 93 -2.86 -6.12 -8.49
C VAL A 93 -3.41 -4.71 -8.57
N ALA A 94 -3.21 -4.04 -9.70
CA ALA A 94 -3.77 -2.71 -9.94
C ALA A 94 -5.30 -2.73 -9.81
N PHE A 95 -5.86 -1.77 -9.08
CA PHE A 95 -7.30 -1.66 -8.84
C PHE A 95 -8.13 -1.66 -10.12
N SER A 96 -7.66 -0.94 -11.16
CA SER A 96 -8.33 -0.82 -12.44
C SER A 96 -8.14 -2.02 -13.38
N SER A 97 -7.31 -3.00 -13.02
CA SER A 97 -7.09 -4.21 -13.84
C SER A 97 -8.33 -5.14 -13.83
N PRO A 98 -8.48 -6.07 -14.79
CA PRO A 98 -9.57 -7.05 -14.76
C PRO A 98 -9.62 -7.84 -13.44
N GLN A 99 -8.47 -8.26 -12.89
CA GLN A 99 -8.42 -8.93 -11.60
C GLN A 99 -8.79 -7.98 -10.46
N GLY A 100 -8.29 -6.75 -10.45
CA GLY A 100 -8.61 -5.77 -9.40
C GLY A 100 -10.09 -5.42 -9.33
N ARG A 101 -10.77 -5.36 -10.48
CA ARG A 101 -12.23 -5.16 -10.56
C ARG A 101 -13.01 -6.38 -10.08
N ARG A 102 -12.53 -7.60 -10.35
CA ARG A 102 -13.13 -8.85 -9.81
C ARG A 102 -13.04 -8.88 -8.29
N ASN A 103 -11.83 -8.70 -7.74
CA ASN A 103 -11.61 -8.63 -6.30
C ASN A 103 -12.54 -7.59 -5.64
N PHE A 104 -12.72 -6.43 -6.27
CA PHE A 104 -13.62 -5.39 -5.76
C PHE A 104 -15.09 -5.83 -5.78
N ALA A 105 -15.57 -6.42 -6.89
CA ALA A 105 -16.95 -6.90 -6.98
C ALA A 105 -17.24 -8.01 -5.95
N GLU A 106 -16.31 -8.95 -5.78
CA GLU A 106 -16.40 -10.04 -4.82
C GLU A 106 -16.36 -9.52 -3.37
N ALA A 107 -15.42 -8.62 -3.04
CA ALA A 107 -15.36 -7.96 -1.74
C ALA A 107 -16.62 -7.13 -1.44
N MET A 108 -17.20 -6.47 -2.45
CA MET A 108 -18.42 -5.67 -2.31
C MET A 108 -19.62 -6.55 -1.99
N ALA A 109 -19.77 -7.65 -2.73
CA ALA A 109 -20.82 -8.64 -2.47
C ALA A 109 -20.68 -9.28 -1.08
N ALA A 110 -19.45 -9.40 -0.57
CA ALA A 110 -19.15 -9.92 0.77
C ALA A 110 -19.27 -8.88 1.90
N GLY A 111 -19.56 -7.60 1.61
CA GLY A 111 -19.63 -6.54 2.62
C GLY A 111 -18.27 -6.18 3.24
N GLN A 112 -17.18 -6.28 2.46
CA GLN A 112 -15.80 -6.09 2.90
C GLN A 112 -15.17 -4.79 2.36
N LEU A 113 -16.02 -3.83 1.98
CA LEU A 113 -15.64 -2.54 1.38
C LEU A 113 -16.33 -1.35 2.07
N GLU A 114 -16.84 -1.51 3.29
CA GLU A 114 -17.49 -0.42 4.03
C GLU A 114 -16.69 0.90 4.07
N PRO A 115 -15.36 0.90 4.34
CA PRO A 115 -14.60 2.14 4.35
C PRO A 115 -14.34 2.72 2.95
N TYR A 116 -14.50 1.94 1.86
CA TYR A 116 -14.24 2.42 0.50
C TYR A 116 -15.12 3.60 0.14
N PHE A 117 -16.42 3.56 0.46
CA PHE A 117 -17.36 4.60 0.06
C PHE A 117 -16.97 5.98 0.61
N PRO A 118 -16.89 6.19 1.94
CA PRO A 118 -16.52 7.50 2.48
C PRO A 118 -15.07 7.88 2.14
N LEU A 119 -14.13 6.93 2.06
CA LEU A 119 -12.75 7.27 1.66
C LEU A 119 -12.66 7.70 0.19
N SER A 120 -13.47 7.11 -0.70
CA SER A 120 -13.48 7.44 -2.13
C SER A 120 -13.98 8.85 -2.38
N GLU A 121 -14.97 9.33 -1.59
CA GLU A 121 -15.45 10.71 -1.62
C GLU A 121 -14.34 11.70 -1.23
N GLN A 122 -13.35 11.25 -0.45
CA GLN A 122 -12.25 12.07 0.04
C GLN A 122 -10.94 11.84 -0.70
N PHE A 123 -10.91 11.02 -1.74
CA PHE A 123 -9.65 10.54 -2.29
C PHE A 123 -8.90 11.61 -3.09
N VAL A 124 -7.81 12.10 -2.49
CA VAL A 124 -6.97 13.18 -3.02
C VAL A 124 -5.54 12.70 -3.30
N THR A 125 -4.82 13.45 -4.14
CA THR A 125 -3.39 13.23 -4.37
C THR A 125 -2.62 13.97 -3.28
N GLN A 126 -1.55 13.37 -2.75
CA GLN A 126 -0.69 14.10 -1.82
C GLN A 126 -0.07 15.33 -2.48
N ASP A 127 -0.17 16.48 -1.83
CA ASP A 127 0.25 17.77 -2.39
C ASP A 127 1.77 17.87 -2.55
N GLU A 128 2.52 17.20 -1.66
CA GLU A 128 3.98 17.13 -1.68
C GLU A 128 4.49 15.68 -1.62
N PRO A 129 5.68 15.38 -2.15
CA PRO A 129 6.26 14.03 -2.10
C PRO A 129 6.37 13.42 -0.68
N THR A 130 6.51 14.24 0.35
CA THR A 130 6.63 13.84 1.76
C THR A 130 5.31 13.85 2.53
N PHE A 131 4.23 14.39 1.94
CA PHE A 131 2.94 14.59 2.64
C PHE A 131 2.05 13.36 2.73
N CYS A 132 2.50 12.17 2.30
CA CYS A 132 1.67 10.96 2.34
C CYS A 132 0.98 10.70 3.69
N GLY A 133 1.64 11.01 4.82
CA GLY A 133 1.05 10.95 6.16
C GLY A 133 -0.07 11.98 6.37
N LEU A 134 0.17 13.25 6.02
CA LEU A 134 -0.83 14.31 6.12
C LEU A 134 -2.04 14.04 5.24
N THR A 135 -1.83 13.75 3.96
CA THR A 135 -2.90 13.46 3.00
C THR A 135 -3.76 12.28 3.43
N THR A 136 -3.12 11.22 3.92
CA THR A 136 -3.83 10.05 4.45
C THR A 136 -4.69 10.44 5.66
N LEU A 137 -4.18 11.27 6.56
CA LEU A 137 -4.95 11.72 7.72
C LEU A 137 -6.10 12.65 7.31
N THR A 138 -5.86 13.59 6.38
CA THR A 138 -6.89 14.47 5.80
C THR A 138 -8.06 13.65 5.26
N MET A 139 -7.78 12.62 4.46
CA MET A 139 -8.81 11.72 3.93
C MET A 139 -9.63 11.08 5.05
N VAL A 140 -8.96 10.55 6.08
CA VAL A 140 -9.62 9.86 7.19
C VAL A 140 -10.44 10.81 8.06
N LEU A 141 -9.95 12.01 8.37
CA LEU A 141 -10.70 12.99 9.17
C LEU A 141 -11.96 13.47 8.46
N ASN A 142 -11.88 13.73 7.15
CA ASN A 142 -13.05 14.07 6.34
C ASN A 142 -14.04 12.88 6.26
N ALA A 143 -13.54 11.65 6.05
CA ALA A 143 -14.37 10.44 6.02
C ALA A 143 -15.04 10.13 7.39
N LEU A 144 -14.40 10.53 8.50
CA LEU A 144 -14.98 10.49 9.84
C LEU A 144 -15.95 11.65 10.14
N ASN A 145 -16.15 12.57 9.20
CA ASN A 145 -16.93 13.80 9.36
C ASN A 145 -16.51 14.60 10.61
N ILE A 146 -15.20 14.71 10.86
CA ILE A 146 -14.67 15.54 11.94
C ILE A 146 -14.55 16.97 11.43
N ASP A 147 -15.32 17.89 12.01
CA ASP A 147 -15.26 19.31 11.68
C ASP A 147 -13.94 19.95 12.17
N PRO A 148 -13.12 20.56 11.29
CA PRO A 148 -11.89 21.24 11.70
C PRO A 148 -12.12 22.46 12.59
N ARG A 149 -13.34 23.00 12.66
CA ARG A 149 -13.69 24.24 13.40
C ARG A 149 -12.90 25.48 13.00
N ARG A 150 -12.23 25.43 11.86
CA ARG A 150 -11.56 26.54 11.18
C ARG A 150 -11.89 26.51 9.69
N ARG A 151 -11.78 27.67 9.05
CA ARG A 151 -12.08 27.83 7.62
C ARG A 151 -11.02 27.15 6.77
N TRP A 152 -11.45 26.59 5.65
CA TRP A 152 -10.59 26.02 4.63
C TRP A 152 -10.18 27.12 3.63
N ARG A 153 -8.88 27.36 3.50
CA ARG A 153 -8.18 28.29 2.56
C ARG A 153 -8.51 29.78 2.63
N ASP A 154 -9.70 30.18 3.05
CA ASP A 154 -10.12 31.58 2.92
C ASP A 154 -10.72 32.14 4.23
N GLU A 155 -10.02 33.11 4.82
CA GLU A 155 -10.55 33.90 5.94
C GLU A 155 -11.65 34.87 5.50
N ALA A 156 -11.64 35.33 4.24
CA ALA A 156 -12.60 36.26 3.65
C ALA A 156 -13.70 35.57 2.81
N GLY A 157 -13.58 34.26 2.59
CA GLY A 157 -14.42 33.47 1.69
C GLY A 157 -15.74 33.01 2.28
N PRO A 158 -16.48 32.12 1.59
CA PRO A 158 -17.80 31.65 2.00
C PRO A 158 -17.83 30.88 3.34
N GLY A 159 -16.67 30.67 3.98
CA GLY A 159 -16.57 30.17 5.34
C GLY A 159 -16.68 28.65 5.49
N TRP A 160 -16.52 27.89 4.40
CA TRP A 160 -16.53 26.43 4.45
C TRP A 160 -15.43 25.88 5.37
N ARG A 161 -15.75 24.80 6.07
CA ARG A 161 -14.84 24.10 6.97
C ARG A 161 -14.61 22.70 6.43
N TRP A 162 -13.37 22.42 6.05
CA TRP A 162 -12.97 21.13 5.48
C TRP A 162 -11.50 20.87 5.78
N TRP A 163 -11.07 19.62 5.92
CA TRP A 163 -9.66 19.32 6.09
C TRP A 163 -8.89 19.42 4.77
N SER A 164 -7.70 20.01 4.86
CA SER A 164 -6.62 19.88 3.87
C SER A 164 -5.28 19.70 4.57
N ASP A 165 -4.28 19.22 3.83
CA ASP A 165 -2.98 18.83 4.39
C ASP A 165 -2.30 19.95 5.16
N GLU A 166 -2.30 21.17 4.61
CA GLU A 166 -1.71 22.36 5.23
C GLU A 166 -2.36 22.76 6.55
N MET A 167 -3.60 22.33 6.80
CA MET A 167 -4.30 22.62 8.05
C MET A 167 -3.79 21.71 9.17
N LEU A 168 -3.41 20.46 8.89
CA LEU A 168 -3.14 19.46 9.92
C LEU A 168 -2.06 19.87 10.93
N PRO A 169 -0.90 20.42 10.50
CA PRO A 169 0.08 20.94 11.44
C PRO A 169 -0.47 22.11 12.26
N ALA A 170 -0.47 21.93 13.57
CA ALA A 170 -0.74 22.99 14.54
C ALA A 170 0.53 23.31 15.34
N SER A 171 0.54 24.47 16.00
CA SER A 171 1.67 24.96 16.80
C SER A 171 2.13 24.01 17.91
N CYS A 172 1.28 23.09 18.37
CA CYS A 172 1.58 22.09 19.41
C CYS A 172 2.01 20.71 18.86
N THR A 173 2.15 20.57 17.55
CA THR A 173 2.51 19.31 16.87
C THR A 173 3.83 19.47 16.09
N VAL A 174 3.98 18.77 14.97
CA VAL A 174 5.15 18.93 14.08
C VAL A 174 4.96 20.14 13.16
N PRO A 175 5.98 21.00 12.99
CA PRO A 175 5.91 22.09 12.02
C PRO A 175 5.75 21.57 10.58
N LEU A 176 4.96 22.27 9.76
CA LEU A 176 4.74 21.89 8.36
C LEU A 176 6.06 21.81 7.56
N GLU A 177 7.01 22.71 7.83
CA GLU A 177 8.33 22.70 7.18
C GLU A 177 9.15 21.45 7.50
N GLN A 178 9.05 20.94 8.74
CA GLN A 178 9.69 19.69 9.11
C GLN A 178 9.04 18.53 8.36
N VAL A 179 7.70 18.50 8.28
CA VAL A 179 6.99 17.45 7.52
C VAL A 179 7.34 17.51 6.03
N ARG A 180 7.52 18.71 5.47
CA ARG A 180 7.96 18.91 4.09
C ARG A 180 9.35 18.33 3.85
N ALA A 181 10.28 18.52 4.78
CA ALA A 181 11.65 18.04 4.67
C ALA A 181 11.80 16.53 4.93
N GLU A 182 11.13 16.01 5.95
CA GLU A 182 11.40 14.69 6.53
C GLU A 182 10.24 13.69 6.40
N GLY A 183 9.02 14.18 6.13
CA GLY A 183 7.79 13.40 6.18
C GLY A 183 7.21 13.28 7.58
N THR A 184 6.47 12.20 7.85
CA THR A 184 5.73 12.00 9.09
C THR A 184 6.08 10.64 9.68
N THR A 185 6.48 10.59 10.95
CA THR A 185 6.67 9.31 11.66
C THR A 185 5.32 8.75 12.12
N MET A 186 5.28 7.50 12.58
CA MET A 186 4.04 6.95 13.15
C MET A 186 3.58 7.70 14.41
N ASP A 187 4.52 8.17 15.23
CA ASP A 187 4.22 8.95 16.43
C ASP A 187 3.64 10.33 16.06
N ASP A 188 4.18 10.99 15.03
CA ASP A 188 3.64 12.24 14.49
C ASP A 188 2.22 12.07 13.95
N PHE A 189 2.00 11.02 13.15
CA PHE A 189 0.68 10.71 12.60
C PHE A 189 -0.36 10.50 13.71
N ALA A 190 -0.02 9.73 14.75
CA ALA A 190 -0.90 9.51 15.89
C ALA A 190 -1.20 10.80 16.66
N ARG A 191 -0.17 11.63 16.92
CA ARG A 191 -0.34 12.92 17.60
C ARG A 191 -1.23 13.87 16.80
N LEU A 192 -1.00 14.01 15.50
CA LEU A 192 -1.83 14.83 14.61
C LEU A 192 -3.28 14.35 14.59
N ALA A 193 -3.50 13.04 14.50
CA ALA A 193 -4.85 12.49 14.50
C ALA A 193 -5.59 12.76 15.83
N VAL A 194 -4.93 12.55 16.97
CA VAL A 194 -5.51 12.84 18.30
C VAL A 194 -5.78 14.33 18.48
N ALA A 195 -4.82 15.19 18.13
CA ALA A 195 -4.97 16.65 18.23
C ALA A 195 -6.14 17.17 17.41
N ASN A 196 -6.46 16.53 16.29
CA ASN A 196 -7.54 16.91 15.39
C ASN A 196 -8.83 16.10 15.61
N GLY A 197 -9.02 15.50 16.80
CA GLY A 197 -10.31 14.96 17.24
C GLY A 197 -10.59 13.50 16.87
N ALA A 198 -9.61 12.76 16.38
CA ALA A 198 -9.71 11.32 16.19
C ALA A 198 -9.27 10.55 17.45
N ARG A 199 -9.88 9.39 17.67
CA ARG A 199 -9.38 8.35 18.58
C ARG A 199 -8.51 7.40 17.76
N VAL A 200 -7.31 7.13 18.25
CA VAL A 200 -6.29 6.36 17.53
C VAL A 200 -5.80 5.21 18.40
N ARG A 201 -5.73 4.01 17.82
CA ARG A 201 -4.97 2.89 18.36
C ARG A 201 -3.79 2.60 17.44
N THR A 202 -2.59 2.92 17.91
CA THR A 202 -1.35 2.71 17.16
C THR A 202 -0.81 1.30 17.40
N ARG A 203 -0.45 0.60 16.33
CA ARG A 203 0.02 -0.78 16.32
C ARG A 203 1.37 -0.86 15.65
N TYR A 204 2.43 -1.05 16.43
CA TYR A 204 3.76 -1.29 15.89
C TYR A 204 3.90 -2.77 15.56
N ALA A 205 4.30 -3.08 14.32
CA ALA A 205 4.31 -4.45 13.82
C ALA A 205 5.21 -5.39 14.66
N CYS A 206 6.31 -4.89 15.22
CA CYS A 206 7.22 -5.69 16.05
C CYS A 206 6.59 -6.26 17.33
N GLY A 207 5.47 -5.68 17.81
CA GLY A 207 4.76 -6.14 19.02
C GLY A 207 3.46 -6.89 18.72
N GLU A 208 3.19 -7.19 17.45
CA GLU A 208 1.92 -7.73 16.98
C GLU A 208 2.15 -8.99 16.11
N SER A 209 1.09 -9.61 15.60
CA SER A 209 1.16 -10.76 14.70
C SER A 209 0.45 -10.50 13.37
N LEU A 210 0.81 -11.28 12.34
CA LEU A 210 0.09 -11.29 11.07
C LEU A 210 -1.41 -11.54 11.27
N ASP A 211 -1.78 -12.42 12.20
CA ASP A 211 -3.18 -12.70 12.49
C ASP A 211 -3.91 -11.53 13.16
N SER A 212 -3.26 -10.82 14.09
CA SER A 212 -3.85 -9.61 14.69
C SER A 212 -3.98 -8.47 13.69
N PHE A 213 -3.01 -8.35 12.78
CA PHE A 213 -3.06 -7.41 11.66
C PHE A 213 -4.22 -7.74 10.72
N ARG A 214 -4.32 -8.98 10.24
CA ARG A 214 -5.42 -9.44 9.37
C ARG A 214 -6.77 -9.24 10.03
N ALA A 215 -6.92 -9.60 11.31
CA ALA A 215 -8.16 -9.41 12.06
C ALA A 215 -8.55 -7.92 12.13
N SER A 216 -7.58 -7.03 12.36
CA SER A 216 -7.80 -5.58 12.37
C SER A 216 -8.29 -5.08 11.01
N LEU A 217 -7.68 -5.54 9.91
CA LEU A 217 -8.13 -5.16 8.56
C LEU A 217 -9.58 -5.61 8.31
N VAL A 218 -9.87 -6.88 8.55
CA VAL A 218 -11.21 -7.46 8.36
C VAL A 218 -12.27 -6.73 9.19
N GLU A 219 -11.99 -6.46 10.46
CA GLU A 219 -12.92 -5.73 11.34
C GLU A 219 -13.22 -4.34 10.79
N ARG A 220 -12.19 -3.59 10.37
CA ARG A 220 -12.35 -2.22 9.88
C ARG A 220 -12.98 -2.15 8.49
N THR A 221 -12.89 -3.21 7.69
CA THR A 221 -13.48 -3.24 6.35
C THR A 221 -14.91 -3.79 6.30
N THR A 222 -15.38 -4.41 7.39
CA THR A 222 -16.73 -5.01 7.50
C THR A 222 -17.64 -4.30 8.51
N SER A 223 -17.07 -3.39 9.31
CA SER A 223 -17.82 -2.61 10.29
C SER A 223 -18.64 -1.53 9.61
N ALA A 224 -19.95 -1.50 9.90
CA ALA A 224 -20.82 -0.38 9.52
C ALA A 224 -20.55 0.91 10.33
N ALA A 225 -19.82 0.81 11.45
CA ALA A 225 -19.36 2.00 12.17
C ALA A 225 -18.21 2.66 11.40
N ALA A 226 -18.19 3.99 11.36
CA ALA A 226 -17.15 4.79 10.74
C ALA A 226 -15.81 4.63 11.49
N THR A 227 -15.09 3.57 11.13
CA THR A 227 -13.75 3.24 11.62
C THR A 227 -12.86 2.91 10.45
N PHE A 228 -11.61 3.35 10.50
CA PHE A 228 -10.69 3.24 9.37
C PHE A 228 -9.38 2.57 9.80
N ALA A 229 -8.81 1.76 8.92
CA ALA A 229 -7.45 1.29 9.05
C ALA A 229 -6.52 2.14 8.15
N VAL A 230 -5.39 2.56 8.69
CA VAL A 230 -4.31 3.22 7.94
C VAL A 230 -3.04 2.43 8.16
N THR A 231 -2.29 2.14 7.09
CA THR A 231 -1.02 1.42 7.19
C THR A 231 0.15 2.36 6.93
N SER A 232 1.19 2.21 7.75
CA SER A 232 2.54 2.72 7.50
C SER A 232 3.38 1.53 7.04
N PHE A 233 3.88 1.57 5.81
CA PHE A 233 4.59 0.44 5.22
C PHE A 233 5.80 0.89 4.40
N CYS A 234 6.76 -0.01 4.21
CA CYS A 234 7.92 0.22 3.36
C CYS A 234 7.64 -0.21 1.91
N ARG A 235 7.66 0.74 0.98
CA ARG A 235 7.46 0.46 -0.45
C ARG A 235 8.46 -0.54 -1.02
N ALA A 236 9.72 -0.44 -0.61
CA ALA A 236 10.77 -1.35 -1.08
C ALA A 236 10.48 -2.83 -0.73
N ARG A 237 9.83 -3.10 0.42
CA ARG A 237 9.41 -4.47 0.79
C ARG A 237 8.29 -5.02 -0.10
N LEU A 238 7.52 -4.14 -0.74
CA LEU A 238 6.52 -4.48 -1.75
C LEU A 238 7.09 -4.45 -3.19
N GLY A 239 8.41 -4.32 -3.36
CA GLY A 239 9.05 -4.16 -4.67
C GLY A 239 8.76 -2.82 -5.35
N GLN A 240 8.11 -1.89 -4.65
CA GLN A 240 7.82 -0.56 -5.17
C GLN A 240 9.02 0.37 -4.98
N THR A 241 9.11 1.39 -5.81
CA THR A 241 10.14 2.43 -5.64
C THR A 241 9.79 3.34 -4.46
N GLY A 242 10.77 3.71 -3.64
CA GLY A 242 10.63 4.60 -2.48
C GLY A 242 10.76 3.91 -1.12
N GLY A 243 10.72 4.70 -0.05
CA GLY A 243 10.87 4.25 1.33
C GLY A 243 9.54 4.05 2.05
N GLY A 244 9.40 4.63 3.26
CA GLY A 244 8.17 4.61 4.04
C GLY A 244 7.01 5.34 3.34
N HIS A 245 5.79 4.85 3.55
CA HIS A 245 4.57 5.42 2.96
C HIS A 245 3.37 5.19 3.88
N PHE A 246 2.40 6.10 3.84
CA PHE A 246 1.12 5.98 4.53
C PHE A 246 -0.02 5.97 3.53
N SER A 247 -1.02 5.12 3.72
CA SER A 247 -2.28 5.16 2.95
C SER A 247 -3.41 4.46 3.71
N PRO A 248 -4.68 4.87 3.49
CA PRO A 248 -5.82 4.20 4.09
C PRO A 248 -6.15 2.88 3.37
N ILE A 249 -6.74 1.95 4.12
CA ILE A 249 -7.25 0.69 3.58
C ILE A 249 -8.71 0.86 3.22
N GLY A 250 -9.01 0.69 1.93
CA GLY A 250 -10.37 0.82 1.39
C GLY A 250 -11.18 -0.46 1.49
N GLY A 251 -10.55 -1.63 1.63
CA GLY A 251 -11.26 -2.91 1.63
C GLY A 251 -10.39 -4.12 1.87
N TYR A 252 -11.05 -5.25 2.07
CA TYR A 252 -10.45 -6.57 2.19
C TYR A 252 -11.12 -7.52 1.20
N HIS A 253 -10.35 -8.40 0.59
CA HIS A 253 -10.83 -9.44 -0.30
C HIS A 253 -10.45 -10.80 0.27
N ALA A 254 -11.44 -11.54 0.77
CA ALA A 254 -11.20 -12.79 1.51
C ALA A 254 -10.63 -13.92 0.65
N GLU A 255 -11.10 -14.09 -0.59
CA GLU A 255 -10.69 -15.21 -1.43
C GLU A 255 -9.19 -15.16 -1.77
N SER A 256 -8.65 -13.96 -2.01
CA SER A 256 -7.22 -13.77 -2.28
C SER A 256 -6.41 -13.30 -1.07
N ASP A 257 -6.99 -13.30 0.14
CA ASP A 257 -6.42 -12.71 1.37
C ASP A 257 -5.68 -11.39 1.11
N SER A 258 -6.36 -10.42 0.50
CA SER A 258 -5.74 -9.18 0.01
C SER A 258 -6.42 -7.92 0.56
N ALA A 259 -5.64 -6.87 0.82
CA ALA A 259 -6.13 -5.56 1.21
C ALA A 259 -6.08 -4.57 0.05
N LEU A 260 -7.07 -3.69 -0.07
CA LEU A 260 -7.08 -2.58 -1.02
C LEU A 260 -6.44 -1.35 -0.40
N VAL A 261 -5.27 -0.96 -0.89
CA VAL A 261 -4.57 0.26 -0.49
C VAL A 261 -5.00 1.40 -1.42
N LEU A 262 -5.58 2.47 -0.85
CA LEU A 262 -5.92 3.68 -1.57
C LEU A 262 -4.71 4.63 -1.59
N ASP A 263 -3.74 4.31 -2.45
CA ASP A 263 -2.45 5.00 -2.48
C ASP A 263 -2.59 6.51 -2.79
N VAL A 264 -2.24 7.35 -1.82
CA VAL A 264 -2.30 8.83 -1.93
C VAL A 264 -1.24 9.41 -2.87
N ALA A 265 -0.18 8.65 -3.20
CA ALA A 265 0.81 9.00 -4.21
C ALA A 265 0.28 8.71 -5.62
N ARG A 266 -0.87 9.27 -5.99
CA ARG A 266 -1.63 8.94 -7.21
C ARG A 266 -0.89 9.26 -8.51
N PHE A 267 0.10 10.15 -8.45
CA PHE A 267 1.03 10.44 -9.55
C PHE A 267 2.01 9.28 -9.82
N LYS A 268 2.20 8.39 -8.85
CA LYS A 268 3.19 7.30 -8.87
C LYS A 268 2.55 5.94 -9.09
N TYR A 269 1.58 5.56 -8.27
CA TYR A 269 0.89 4.27 -8.36
C TYR A 269 -0.62 4.47 -8.29
N PRO A 270 -1.43 3.64 -8.98
CA PRO A 270 -2.87 3.60 -8.73
C PRO A 270 -3.14 2.91 -7.38
N PRO A 271 -4.39 2.97 -6.86
CA PRO A 271 -4.81 2.02 -5.83
C PRO A 271 -4.53 0.58 -6.26
N PHE A 272 -4.22 -0.27 -5.29
CA PHE A 272 -3.82 -1.64 -5.57
C PHE A 272 -4.26 -2.60 -4.48
N TRP A 273 -4.53 -3.84 -4.88
CA TRP A 273 -4.68 -4.97 -3.99
C TRP A 273 -3.31 -5.55 -3.69
N VAL A 274 -3.04 -5.84 -2.43
CA VAL A 274 -1.81 -6.45 -1.92
C VAL A 274 -2.15 -7.64 -1.03
N PRO A 275 -1.49 -8.80 -1.16
CA PRO A 275 -1.64 -9.89 -0.22
C PRO A 275 -1.36 -9.42 1.21
N VAL A 276 -2.21 -9.77 2.18
CA VAL A 276 -2.10 -9.28 3.56
C VAL A 276 -0.75 -9.63 4.19
N GLU A 277 -0.22 -10.82 3.90
CA GLU A 277 1.10 -11.24 4.33
C GLU A 277 2.22 -10.31 3.83
N GLN A 278 2.17 -9.87 2.57
CA GLN A 278 3.18 -8.95 2.04
C GLN A 278 3.05 -7.55 2.61
N LEU A 279 1.82 -7.09 2.81
CA LEU A 279 1.59 -5.81 3.47
C LEU A 279 2.10 -5.84 4.91
N TRP A 280 1.86 -6.94 5.63
CA TRP A 280 2.42 -7.18 6.97
C TRP A 280 3.95 -7.13 6.98
N GLU A 281 4.63 -7.87 6.10
CA GLU A 281 6.08 -7.83 5.98
C GLU A 281 6.61 -6.41 5.68
N ALA A 282 5.86 -5.63 4.89
CA ALA A 282 6.20 -4.23 4.63
C ALA A 282 6.05 -3.32 5.86
N THR A 283 5.16 -3.67 6.81
CA THR A 283 5.02 -2.95 8.09
C THR A 283 6.12 -3.30 9.10
N LEU A 284 6.76 -4.48 9.00
CA LEU A 284 7.85 -4.88 9.88
C LEU A 284 9.16 -4.09 9.65
N ALA A 285 9.28 -3.40 8.52
CA ALA A 285 10.47 -2.61 8.22
C ALA A 285 10.67 -1.48 9.25
N VAL A 286 11.88 -1.38 9.79
CA VAL A 286 12.28 -0.32 10.72
C VAL A 286 12.31 1.02 10.01
N ASP A 287 11.69 2.03 10.63
CA ASP A 287 11.81 3.42 10.24
C ASP A 287 13.14 3.97 10.76
N GLU A 288 14.00 4.44 9.85
CA GLU A 288 15.35 4.91 10.16
C GLU A 288 15.35 6.14 11.07
N VAL A 289 14.30 6.96 11.01
CA VAL A 289 14.16 8.17 11.83
C VAL A 289 13.91 7.81 13.30
N THR A 290 13.08 6.80 13.55
CA THR A 290 12.63 6.46 14.91
C THR A 290 13.31 5.23 15.51
N GLY A 291 13.98 4.41 14.68
CA GLY A 291 14.52 3.12 15.09
C GLY A 291 13.45 2.08 15.44
N ARG A 292 12.18 2.34 15.15
CA ARG A 292 11.04 1.46 15.47
C ARG A 292 10.47 0.84 14.20
N ALA A 293 9.85 -0.33 14.30
CA ALA A 293 9.09 -0.89 13.18
C ALA A 293 7.99 0.07 12.73
N ARG A 294 7.54 -0.06 11.48
CA ARG A 294 6.28 0.57 11.05
C ARG A 294 5.09 -0.25 11.59
N GLY A 295 3.93 -0.12 10.97
CA GLY A 295 2.71 -0.69 11.53
C GLY A 295 1.44 -0.12 10.94
N TRP A 296 0.38 -0.07 11.75
CA TRP A 296 -0.91 0.46 11.33
C TRP A 296 -1.63 1.19 12.46
N PHE A 297 -2.71 1.85 12.09
CA PHE A 297 -3.58 2.60 12.98
C PHE A 297 -5.00 2.12 12.81
N GLU A 298 -5.72 2.04 13.91
CA GLU A 298 -7.17 1.95 13.91
C GLU A 298 -7.72 3.31 14.36
N LEU A 299 -8.45 3.98 13.47
CA LEU A 299 -9.00 5.31 13.70
C LEU A 299 -10.52 5.28 13.80
N SER A 300 -11.04 6.09 14.70
CA SER A 300 -12.47 6.43 14.81
C SER A 300 -12.59 7.87 15.27
N ALA A 301 -13.77 8.45 15.18
CA ALA A 301 -13.98 9.79 15.67
C ALA A 301 -14.07 9.77 17.22
N ALA A 302 -13.35 10.63 17.93
CA ALA A 302 -13.42 10.65 19.39
C ALA A 302 -14.84 11.02 19.87
N PRO A 303 -15.31 10.63 21.06
CA PRO A 303 -16.55 11.14 21.64
C PRO A 303 -16.59 12.68 21.66
N LEU A 304 -17.76 13.29 21.44
CA LEU A 304 -17.90 14.77 21.34
C LEU A 304 -17.40 15.52 22.57
N ASN A 305 -17.49 14.93 23.76
CA ASN A 305 -16.96 15.47 25.01
C ASN A 305 -15.42 15.48 25.07
N GLU A 306 -14.75 14.58 24.34
CA GLU A 306 -13.28 14.53 24.23
C GLU A 306 -12.76 15.50 23.17
N ARG A 307 -13.57 15.85 22.15
CA ARG A 307 -13.20 16.78 21.05
C ARG A 307 -13.16 18.28 21.44
N ARG A 308 -13.23 18.64 22.73
CA ARG A 308 -13.34 20.05 23.20
C ARG A 308 -12.04 20.70 23.65
N ARG A 309 -10.89 20.03 23.53
CA ARG A 309 -9.61 20.50 24.10
C ARG A 309 -8.55 20.97 23.09
N GLY A 310 -8.92 21.12 21.82
CA GLY A 310 -8.05 21.65 20.76
C GLY A 310 -8.56 22.98 20.26
#